data_AF-A0A959LAC9-F1
#
_entry.id   AF-A0A959LAC9-F1
#
_cell.length_a   1.000
_cell.length_b   1.000
_cell.length_c   1.000
_cell.angle_alpha   90.00
_cell.angle_beta   90.00
_cell.angle_gamma   90.00
#
_symmetry.space_group_name_H-M   'P 1'
#
loop_
_entity.id
_entity.type
_entity.pdbx_description
1 polymer ?
#
loop_
_entity_poly.entity_id
_entity_poly.type
_entity_poly.pdbx_seq_one_letter_code
_entity_poly.pdbx_strand_id
1 'polypeptide(L)' 'GMVDTNSDPNKVDFAIPANDDASKSIKLVVDYLVSAIREGLEERRKVKETATAE' A
#
# COMPACT_ATOMS: atom_id res chain seq x y z
N GLY A 1 -6.73 3.69 5.04
CA GLY A 1 -7.89 2.78 4.86
C GLY A 1 -8.59 3.12 3.57
N MET A 2 -9.28 2.16 2.96
CA MET A 2 -10.14 2.42 1.80
C MET A 2 -11.40 3.16 2.25
N VAL A 3 -11.78 4.23 1.55
CA VAL A 3 -12.89 5.11 1.95
C VAL A 3 -13.77 5.35 0.72
N ASP A 4 -15.04 4.96 0.81
CA ASP A 4 -16.07 5.28 -0.18
C ASP A 4 -16.91 6.52 0.22
N THR A 5 -17.88 6.90 -0.61
CA THR A 5 -18.74 8.09 -0.48
C THR A 5 -19.45 8.25 0.86
N ASN A 6 -19.70 7.15 1.58
CA ASN A 6 -20.38 7.13 2.87
C ASN A 6 -19.42 6.99 4.08
N SER A 7 -18.11 6.95 3.84
CA SER A 7 -17.09 6.73 4.86
C SER A 7 -16.36 8.03 5.23
N ASP A 8 -15.98 8.17 6.50
CA ASP A 8 -15.28 9.37 7.00
C ASP A 8 -13.75 9.24 6.82
N PRO A 9 -13.13 10.05 5.95
CA PRO A 9 -11.69 9.96 5.67
C PRO A 9 -10.80 10.39 6.84
N ASN A 10 -11.34 11.11 7.83
CA ASN A 10 -10.55 11.60 8.98
C ASN A 10 -10.27 10.53 10.02
N LYS A 11 -10.90 9.35 9.90
CA LYS A 11 -10.69 8.21 10.80
C LYS A 11 -9.46 7.36 10.45
N VAL A 12 -8.76 7.69 9.37
CA VAL A 12 -7.59 6.96 8.88
C VAL A 12 -6.48 7.94 8.50
N ASP A 13 -5.24 7.63 8.85
CA ASP A 13 -4.11 8.53 8.58
C ASP A 13 -3.84 8.70 7.08
N PHE A 14 -4.06 7.62 6.32
CA PHE A 14 -3.89 7.57 4.87
C PHE A 14 -5.16 7.03 4.23
N ALA A 15 -6.12 7.92 4.00
CA ALA A 15 -7.36 7.60 3.29
C ALA A 15 -7.07 7.33 1.80
N ILE A 16 -7.57 6.20 1.28
CA ILE A 16 -7.53 5.84 -0.13
C ILE A 16 -8.96 5.93 -0.66
N PRO A 17 -9.30 6.96 -1.44
CA PRO A 17 -10.61 7.06 -2.07
C PRO A 17 -10.80 5.91 -3.07
N ALA A 18 -11.76 5.02 -2.81
CA ALA A 18 -12.10 3.92 -3.72
C ALA A 18 -13.47 3.32 -3.38
N ASN A 19 -14.00 2.50 -4.28
CA ASN A 19 -15.25 1.78 -4.09
C ASN A 19 -14.98 0.50 -3.26
N ASP A 20 -15.28 0.56 -1.96
CA ASP A 20 -15.06 -0.53 -1.02
C ASP A 20 -16.13 -1.64 -1.07
N ASP A 21 -17.24 -1.44 -1.79
CA ASP A 21 -18.26 -2.48 -2.04
C ASP A 21 -17.83 -3.46 -3.16
N ALA A 22 -16.93 -3.04 -4.05
CA ALA A 22 -16.55 -3.82 -5.22
C ALA A 22 -15.29 -4.66 -4.97
N SER A 23 -15.44 -5.99 -4.91
CA SER A 23 -14.31 -6.93 -4.72
C SER A 23 -13.17 -6.76 -5.72
N LYS A 24 -13.49 -6.40 -6.98
CA LYS A 24 -12.47 -6.08 -8.01
C LYS A 24 -11.66 -4.83 -7.67
N SER A 25 -12.31 -3.80 -7.11
CA SER A 25 -11.64 -2.55 -6.71
C SER A 25 -10.73 -2.80 -5.51
N ILE A 26 -11.24 -3.49 -4.48
CA ILE A 26 -10.45 -3.90 -3.32
C ILE A 26 -9.22 -4.68 -3.76
N LYS A 27 -9.42 -5.71 -4.59
CA LYS A 27 -8.33 -6.57 -5.08
C LYS A 27 -7.26 -5.77 -5.81
N LEU A 28 -7.65 -4.86 -6.71
CA LEU A 28 -6.72 -4.03 -7.45
C LEU A 28 -5.84 -3.18 -6.53
N VAL A 29 -6.44 -2.50 -5.55
CA VAL A 29 -5.71 -1.65 -4.61
C VAL A 29 -4.78 -2.48 -3.72
N VAL A 30 -5.26 -3.62 -3.21
CA VAL A 30 -4.46 -4.51 -2.36
C VAL A 30 -3.29 -5.10 -3.13
N ASP A 31 -3.51 -5.59 -4.36
CA ASP A 31 -2.45 -6.17 -5.19
C ASP A 31 -1.35 -5.13 -5.52
N TYR A 32 -1.73 -3.87 -5.75
CA TYR A 32 -0.79 -2.76 -5.93
C TYR A 32 0.04 -2.49 -4.67
N LEU A 33 -0.61 -2.40 -3.50
CA LEU A 33 0.07 -2.19 -2.22
C LEU A 33 1.04 -3.33 -1.89
N VAL A 34 0.65 -4.58 -2.15
CA VAL A 34 1.53 -5.75 -1.93
C VAL A 34 2.75 -5.68 -2.84
N SER A 35 2.58 -5.26 -4.10
CA SER A 35 3.69 -5.11 -5.04
C SER A 35 4.67 -4.03 -4.59
N ALA A 36 4.16 -2.86 -4.18
CA ALA A 36 4.97 -1.77 -3.65
C ALA A 36 5.74 -2.17 -2.37
N ILE A 37 5.12 -2.93 -1.46
CA ILE A 37 5.79 -3.44 -0.26
C ILE A 37 6.93 -4.40 -0.63
N ARG A 38 6.72 -5.29 -1.60
CA ARG A 38 7.76 -6.22 -2.08
C ARG A 38 8.96 -5.46 -2.64
N GLU A 39 8.70 -4.49 -3.51
CA GLU A 39 9.74 -3.62 -4.08
C GLU A 39 10.53 -2.90 -2.98
N GLY A 40 9.84 -2.25 -2.04
CA GLY A 40 10.49 -1.54 -0.93
C GLY A 40 11.32 -2.45 -0.01
N LEU A 41 10.89 -3.71 0.20
CA LEU A 41 11.67 -4.69 0.97
C LEU A 41 12.93 -5.14 0.21
N GLU A 42 12.83 -5.36 -1.10
CA GLU A 42 13.99 -5.70 -1.94
C GLU A 42 15.00 -4.56 -1.98
N GLU A 43 14.54 -3.32 -2.16
CA GLU A 43 15.39 -2.12 -2.12
C GLU A 43 16.09 -1.98 -0.76
N ARG A 44 15.34 -2.12 0.34
CA ARG A 44 15.92 -2.09 1.69
C ARG A 44 16.99 -3.16 1.91
N ARG A 45 16.81 -4.36 1.33
CA ARG A 45 17.79 -5.44 1.41
C ARG A 45 19.06 -5.06 0.65
N LYS A 46 18.93 -4.57 -0.58
CA LYS A 46 20.05 -4.10 -1.40
C LYS A 46 20.83 -2.99 -0.70
N VAL A 47 20.15 -1.98 -0.15
CA VAL A 47 20.78 -0.87 0.58
C VAL A 47 21.55 -1.36 1.81
N LYS A 48 21.01 -2.34 2.55
CA LYS A 48 21.72 -2.94 3.67
C LYS A 48 22.96 -3.73 3.24
N GLU A 49 22.84 -4.55 2.19
CA GLU A 49 23.96 -5.32 1.65
C GLU A 49 25.10 -4.39 1.20
N THR A 50 24.79 -3.28 0.52
CA THR A 50 25.79 -2.29 0.11
C THR A 50 26.41 -1.57 1.30
N ALA A 51 25.62 -1.20 2.32
CA ALA A 51 26.13 -0.48 3.50
C ALA A 51 27.00 -1.35 4.43
N THR A 52 26.91 -2.68 4.34
CA THR A 52 27.79 -3.61 5.07
C THR A 52 29.02 -4.04 4.28
N ALA A 53 29.08 -3.73 2.99
CA ALA A 53 30.19 -4.06 2.10
C ALA A 53 31.23 -2.91 1.99
N GLU A 54 30.91 -1.73 2.54
CA GLU A 54 31.83 -0.62 2.81
C GLU A 54 32.38 -0.71 4.25
#